data_AF-A0A524KB25-F1
#
_entry.id   AF-A0A524KB25-F1
#
_cell.length_a   1.000
_cell.length_b   1.000
_cell.length_c   1.000
_cell.angle_alpha   90.00
_cell.angle_beta   90.00
_cell.angle_gamma   90.00
#
_symmetry.space_group_name_H-M   'P 1'
#
loop_
_entity.id
_entity.type
_entity.pdbx_description
1 polymer ?
#
loop_
_entity_poly.entity_id
_entity_poly.type
_entity_poly.pdbx_seq_one_letter_code
_entity_poly.pdbx_strand_id
1 'polypeptide(L)'
;MTENRLVLTNFQDGAELVMPGANWRGFSDRVMGGVSDAEFSRASVAGKDCVRLTGRVTRDSGGGFIQMALDVGSRGASFDGSAYAGVEFLVYGNDEDYNCHIRTADCGWYDQSYRVTFRAESRWQRLRFAWPDFKANGVKAPLDPSKLQRIALLGWMRDFMADISLAEMALYS
;
A
#
# COMPACT_ATOMS: atom_id res chain seq x y z
N MET A 1 2.10 -23.08 17.55
CA MET A 1 2.48 -22.96 16.13
C MET A 1 3.00 -21.54 15.98
N THR A 2 4.25 -21.36 15.56
CA THR A 2 4.85 -20.04 15.39
C THR A 2 4.21 -19.38 14.17
N GLU A 3 3.66 -18.16 14.29
CA GLU A 3 3.17 -17.41 13.13
C GLU A 3 4.32 -17.27 12.11
N ASN A 4 4.14 -17.80 10.89
CA ASN A 4 5.09 -17.58 9.83
C ASN A 4 4.81 -16.21 9.20
N ARG A 5 5.84 -15.36 9.12
CA ARG A 5 5.73 -13.99 8.66
C ARG A 5 6.86 -13.67 7.70
N LEU A 6 6.52 -13.20 6.51
CA LEU A 6 7.48 -12.73 5.52
C LEU A 6 7.49 -11.21 5.50
N VAL A 7 8.56 -10.61 6.02
CA VAL A 7 8.77 -9.16 5.94
C VAL A 7 9.10 -8.78 4.50
N LEU A 8 8.21 -8.01 3.88
CA LEU A 8 8.43 -7.45 2.54
C LEU A 8 9.28 -6.20 2.61
N THR A 9 9.09 -5.39 3.66
CA THR A 9 9.96 -4.25 3.96
C THR A 9 9.88 -3.86 5.43
N ASN A 10 11.00 -3.37 5.97
CA ASN A 10 11.04 -2.69 7.26
C ASN A 10 12.14 -1.61 7.24
N PHE A 11 12.11 -0.75 8.25
CA PHE A 11 12.97 0.43 8.35
C PHE A 11 13.80 0.42 9.64
N GLN A 12 14.17 -0.75 10.15
CA GLN A 12 14.84 -0.85 11.44
C GLN A 12 16.29 -0.32 11.37
N ASP A 13 16.73 0.30 12.46
CA ASP A 13 18.10 0.79 12.65
C ASP A 13 18.61 1.72 11.52
N GLY A 14 17.71 2.54 10.95
CA GLY A 14 18.04 3.48 9.87
C GLY A 14 18.26 2.84 8.50
N ALA A 15 18.15 1.51 8.37
CA ALA A 15 18.30 0.80 7.10
C ALA A 15 16.94 0.46 6.48
N GLU A 16 16.85 0.39 5.14
CA GLU A 16 15.77 -0.40 4.54
C GLU A 16 16.18 -1.87 4.53
N LEU A 17 15.28 -2.71 5.02
CA LEU A 17 15.09 -4.01 4.43
C LEU A 17 13.99 -3.89 3.37
N VAL A 18 14.24 -4.38 2.17
CA VAL A 18 13.22 -4.57 1.14
C VAL A 18 13.46 -5.93 0.49
N MET A 19 12.37 -6.67 0.24
CA MET A 19 12.43 -7.98 -0.40
C MET A 19 13.19 -7.86 -1.74
N PRO A 20 14.08 -8.81 -2.08
CA PRO A 20 14.82 -8.77 -3.33
C PRO A 20 13.91 -8.59 -4.55
N GLY A 21 14.25 -7.63 -5.40
CA GLY A 21 13.48 -7.29 -6.60
C GLY A 21 12.25 -6.42 -6.36
N ALA A 22 11.87 -6.15 -5.11
CA ALA A 22 10.81 -5.20 -4.81
C ALA A 22 11.30 -3.75 -4.83
N ASN A 23 10.42 -2.83 -5.22
CA ASN A 23 10.79 -1.41 -5.39
C ASN A 23 9.64 -0.49 -4.96
N TRP A 24 10.00 0.58 -4.24
CA TRP A 24 9.06 1.62 -3.85
C TRP A 24 8.81 2.65 -4.95
N ARG A 25 7.58 3.12 -5.03
CA ARG A 25 7.18 4.24 -5.88
C ARG A 25 6.14 5.11 -5.17
N GLY A 26 6.38 6.41 -5.12
CA GLY A 26 5.41 7.42 -4.72
C GLY A 26 4.90 8.20 -5.92
N PHE A 27 3.59 8.34 -6.09
CA PHE A 27 2.99 9.16 -7.15
C PHE A 27 1.53 9.53 -6.87
N SER A 28 1.01 10.49 -7.63
CA SER A 28 -0.39 10.92 -7.55
C SER A 28 -1.16 10.67 -8.85
N ASP A 29 -2.45 11.00 -8.83
CA ASP A 29 -3.34 11.05 -9.98
C ASP A 29 -2.86 11.94 -11.15
N ARG A 30 -1.79 12.72 -10.97
CA ARG A 30 -1.11 13.47 -12.03
C ARG A 30 -0.67 12.61 -13.20
N VAL A 31 -0.38 11.33 -12.96
CA VAL A 31 -0.10 10.37 -14.02
C VAL A 31 -1.27 10.14 -14.98
N MET A 32 -2.47 10.62 -14.62
CA MET A 32 -3.71 10.57 -15.39
C MET A 32 -4.31 11.97 -15.61
N GLY A 33 -3.54 13.05 -15.35
CA GLY A 33 -4.00 14.43 -15.50
C GLY A 33 -4.75 15.02 -14.29
N GLY A 34 -4.73 14.34 -13.14
CA GLY A 34 -5.26 14.86 -11.89
C GLY A 34 -4.39 15.97 -11.27
N VAL A 35 -4.87 16.55 -10.17
CA VAL A 35 -4.26 17.72 -9.52
C VAL A 35 -3.90 17.49 -8.05
N SER A 36 -3.86 16.23 -7.59
CA SER A 36 -3.41 15.89 -6.24
C SER A 36 -1.90 16.02 -6.10
N ASP A 37 -1.46 16.51 -4.94
CA ASP A 37 -0.06 16.73 -4.56
C ASP A 37 0.44 15.61 -3.67
N ALA A 38 1.53 14.95 -4.06
CA ALA A 38 2.14 13.87 -3.29
C ALA A 38 3.62 14.14 -3.04
N GLU A 39 4.03 13.99 -1.80
CA GLU A 39 5.42 13.84 -1.39
C GLU A 39 5.59 12.44 -0.78
N PHE A 40 6.61 11.72 -1.26
CA PHE A 40 6.96 10.39 -0.77
C PHE A 40 8.45 10.35 -0.44
N SER A 41 8.77 10.11 0.83
CA SER A 41 10.14 10.20 1.32
C SER A 41 10.38 9.30 2.53
N ARG A 42 11.65 9.10 2.88
CA ARG A 42 12.04 8.51 4.17
C ARG A 42 11.77 9.51 5.29
N ALA A 43 11.31 9.03 6.44
CA ALA A 43 11.06 9.87 7.62
C ALA A 43 11.29 9.09 8.92
N SER A 44 11.34 9.80 10.03
CA SER A 44 11.21 9.23 11.37
C SER A 44 9.99 9.86 12.05
N VAL A 45 9.01 9.03 12.42
CA VAL A 45 7.74 9.48 13.00
C VAL A 45 7.53 8.77 14.34
N ALA A 46 7.35 9.56 15.40
CA ALA A 46 7.17 9.05 16.77
C ALA A 46 8.19 7.97 17.16
N GLY A 47 9.48 8.21 16.82
CA GLY A 47 10.59 7.32 17.15
C GLY A 47 10.72 6.06 16.30
N LYS A 48 10.08 6.00 15.13
CA LYS A 48 10.27 4.90 14.16
C LYS A 48 10.59 5.44 12.79
N ASP A 49 11.63 4.88 12.18
CA ASP A 49 11.96 5.13 10.79
C ASP A 49 10.94 4.44 9.88
N CYS A 50 10.64 5.08 8.76
CA CYS A 50 9.55 4.70 7.87
C CYS A 50 9.70 5.33 6.48
N VAL A 51 8.83 4.93 5.57
CA VAL A 51 8.43 5.79 4.45
C VAL A 51 7.16 6.54 4.81
N ARG A 52 7.05 7.78 4.33
CA ARG A 52 5.92 8.67 4.58
C ARG A 52 5.38 9.21 3.27
N LEU A 53 4.06 9.18 3.14
CA LEU A 53 3.31 9.78 2.05
C LEU A 53 2.50 10.93 2.61
N THR A 54 2.74 12.13 2.11
CA THR A 54 1.97 13.31 2.47
C THR A 54 1.45 14.04 1.25
N GLY A 55 0.41 14.85 1.45
CA GLY A 55 -0.01 15.86 0.50
C GLY A 55 -1.51 15.92 0.29
N ARG A 56 -1.93 16.81 -0.60
CA ARG A 56 -3.35 17.12 -0.81
C ARG A 56 -3.96 16.14 -1.81
N VAL A 57 -4.98 15.41 -1.37
CA VAL A 57 -5.86 14.65 -2.25
C VAL A 57 -7.06 15.52 -2.61
N THR A 58 -7.39 15.60 -3.90
CA THR A 58 -8.55 16.39 -4.37
C THR A 58 -9.21 15.73 -5.57
N ARG A 59 -10.53 15.92 -5.68
CA ARG A 59 -11.36 15.46 -6.80
C ARG A 59 -11.69 16.54 -7.83
N ASP A 60 -11.04 17.70 -7.76
CA ASP A 60 -11.26 18.85 -8.66
C ASP A 60 -11.10 18.51 -10.16
N SER A 61 -10.52 17.37 -10.51
CA SER A 61 -10.36 16.89 -11.90
C SER A 61 -11.02 15.53 -12.16
N GLY A 62 -12.09 15.20 -11.43
CA GLY A 62 -12.89 13.98 -11.66
C GLY A 62 -12.23 12.67 -11.21
N GLY A 63 -11.06 12.76 -10.57
CA GLY A 63 -10.28 11.67 -9.98
C GLY A 63 -9.93 11.98 -8.53
N GLY A 64 -8.74 11.61 -8.06
CA GLY A 64 -8.26 12.01 -6.72
C GLY A 64 -7.49 10.91 -6.02
N PHE A 65 -6.16 10.87 -6.16
CA PHE A 65 -5.34 10.00 -5.30
C PHE A 65 -3.90 10.44 -5.14
N ILE A 66 -3.31 10.03 -4.02
CA ILE A 66 -1.87 9.91 -3.82
C ILE A 66 -1.54 8.50 -3.32
N GLN A 67 -0.37 7.99 -3.66
CA GLN A 67 -0.01 6.60 -3.43
C GLN A 67 1.46 6.42 -3.07
N MET A 68 1.71 5.53 -2.09
CA MET A 68 2.97 4.79 -1.95
C MET A 68 2.73 3.33 -2.35
N ALA A 69 3.54 2.80 -3.25
CA ALA A 69 3.38 1.45 -3.80
C ALA A 69 4.68 0.65 -3.70
N LEU A 70 4.57 -0.58 -3.21
CA LEU A 70 5.62 -1.58 -3.28
C LEU A 70 5.29 -2.53 -4.42
N ASP A 71 6.04 -2.45 -5.51
CA ASP A 71 6.00 -3.45 -6.59
C ASP A 71 6.73 -4.70 -6.07
N VAL A 72 6.06 -5.86 -5.99
CA VAL A 72 6.60 -7.11 -5.41
C VAL A 72 7.12 -8.01 -6.53
N GLY A 73 8.39 -7.78 -6.91
CA GLY A 73 9.08 -8.49 -7.98
C GLY A 73 9.57 -7.56 -9.10
N SER A 74 10.34 -8.12 -10.04
CA SER A 74 10.74 -7.39 -11.24
C SER A 74 9.52 -7.03 -12.10
N ARG A 75 9.63 -5.99 -12.94
CA ARG A 75 8.49 -5.44 -13.69
C ARG A 75 7.74 -6.53 -14.47
N GLY A 76 6.48 -6.79 -14.08
CA GLY A 76 5.61 -7.79 -14.70
C GLY A 76 5.72 -9.20 -14.12
N ALA A 77 6.71 -9.47 -13.26
CA ALA A 77 6.77 -10.69 -12.48
C ALA A 77 5.71 -10.68 -11.38
N SER A 78 5.33 -11.88 -10.93
CA SER A 78 4.44 -12.07 -9.80
C SER A 78 5.17 -12.74 -8.65
N PHE A 79 4.78 -12.40 -7.43
CA PHE A 79 5.17 -13.06 -6.20
C PHE A 79 4.07 -14.04 -5.77
N ASP A 80 4.46 -15.27 -5.43
CA ASP A 80 3.55 -16.29 -4.91
C ASP A 80 3.39 -16.12 -3.39
N GLY A 81 2.28 -15.47 -3.00
CA GLY A 81 1.85 -15.28 -1.63
C GLY A 81 0.83 -16.31 -1.14
N SER A 82 0.61 -17.42 -1.87
CA SER A 82 -0.43 -18.41 -1.53
C SER A 82 -0.22 -19.13 -0.19
N ALA A 83 1.02 -19.13 0.32
CA ALA A 83 1.35 -19.67 1.64
C ALA A 83 0.92 -18.77 2.82
N TYR A 84 0.42 -17.57 2.54
CA TYR A 84 0.04 -16.57 3.55
C TYR A 84 -1.47 -16.34 3.53
N ALA A 85 -2.03 -15.91 4.65
CA ALA A 85 -3.45 -15.60 4.82
C ALA A 85 -3.78 -14.14 4.47
N GLY A 86 -2.80 -13.25 4.51
CA GLY A 86 -3.04 -11.82 4.33
C GLY A 86 -1.78 -10.96 4.37
N VAL A 87 -2.02 -9.65 4.33
CA VAL A 87 -1.00 -8.60 4.47
C VAL A 87 -1.14 -7.91 5.82
N GLU A 88 0.00 -7.55 6.39
CA GLU A 88 0.11 -6.81 7.63
C GLU A 88 0.93 -5.53 7.42
N PHE A 89 0.48 -4.45 8.05
CA PHE A 89 1.16 -3.16 8.03
C PHE A 89 1.40 -2.65 9.45
N LEU A 90 2.55 -2.00 9.68
CA LEU A 90 2.76 -1.12 10.82
C LEU A 90 2.69 0.33 10.35
N VAL A 91 1.58 1.01 10.63
CA VAL A 91 1.28 2.37 10.13
C VAL A 91 1.06 3.39 11.24
N TYR A 92 1.32 4.65 10.92
CA TYR A 92 0.95 5.84 11.69
C TYR A 92 0.23 6.79 10.73
N GLY A 93 -0.98 7.21 11.07
CA GLY A 93 -1.78 8.14 10.27
C GLY A 93 -2.03 9.48 10.95
N ASN A 94 -3.03 10.17 10.44
CA ASN A 94 -3.43 11.52 10.86
C ASN A 94 -4.93 11.58 11.18
N ASP A 95 -5.46 10.48 11.66
CA ASP A 95 -6.87 10.35 11.93
C ASP A 95 -7.81 10.42 10.70
N GLU A 96 -7.34 9.90 9.56
CA GLU A 96 -8.12 9.76 8.32
C GLU A 96 -8.30 8.30 7.84
N ASP A 97 -9.22 8.10 6.88
CA ASP A 97 -9.40 6.85 6.14
C ASP A 97 -8.48 6.77 4.91
N TYR A 98 -7.88 5.61 4.72
CA TYR A 98 -6.96 5.25 3.65
C TYR A 98 -7.39 3.95 2.98
N ASN A 99 -6.80 3.65 1.82
CA ASN A 99 -7.04 2.40 1.11
C ASN A 99 -5.75 1.61 0.93
N CYS A 100 -5.86 0.29 1.01
CA CYS A 100 -4.86 -0.62 0.48
C CYS A 100 -5.35 -1.20 -0.83
N HIS A 101 -4.59 -1.00 -1.91
CA HIS A 101 -4.85 -1.58 -3.21
C HIS A 101 -3.82 -2.67 -3.53
N ILE A 102 -4.30 -3.84 -3.90
CA ILE A 102 -3.50 -4.94 -4.42
C ILE A 102 -3.73 -5.05 -5.92
N ARG A 103 -2.65 -5.23 -6.68
CA ARG A 103 -2.72 -5.67 -8.08
C ARG A 103 -2.12 -7.05 -8.23
N THR A 104 -2.77 -7.85 -9.07
CA THR A 104 -2.27 -9.13 -9.56
C THR A 104 -2.09 -9.08 -11.07
N ALA A 105 -1.54 -10.16 -11.65
CA ALA A 105 -1.46 -10.33 -13.10
C ALA A 105 -2.84 -10.30 -13.80
N ASP A 106 -3.95 -10.45 -13.07
CA ASP A 106 -5.31 -10.34 -13.62
C ASP A 106 -5.76 -8.88 -13.84
N CYS A 107 -5.00 -7.91 -13.30
CA CYS A 107 -5.26 -6.48 -13.46
C CYS A 107 -4.64 -5.95 -14.76
N GLY A 108 -5.38 -6.04 -15.86
CA GLY A 108 -4.94 -5.58 -17.19
C GLY A 108 -5.00 -4.07 -17.42
N TRP A 109 -5.85 -3.33 -16.69
CA TRP A 109 -5.98 -1.87 -16.80
C TRP A 109 -5.37 -1.12 -15.61
N TYR A 110 -5.05 0.17 -15.79
CA TYR A 110 -4.31 0.94 -14.79
C TYR A 110 -5.12 1.22 -13.50
N ASP A 111 -6.46 1.20 -13.56
CA ASP A 111 -7.37 1.46 -12.44
C ASP A 111 -7.90 0.18 -11.76
N GLN A 112 -7.69 -0.98 -12.38
CA GLN A 112 -8.04 -2.30 -11.84
C GLN A 112 -7.19 -2.67 -10.63
N SER A 113 -7.86 -3.15 -9.57
CA SER A 113 -7.24 -3.51 -8.29
C SER A 113 -8.21 -4.29 -7.40
N TYR A 114 -7.69 -4.87 -6.33
CA TYR A 114 -8.45 -5.38 -5.19
C TYR A 114 -8.24 -4.45 -3.99
N ARG A 115 -9.31 -4.08 -3.28
CA ARG A 115 -9.28 -2.92 -2.38
C ARG A 115 -9.83 -3.26 -1.00
N VAL A 116 -9.22 -2.67 0.02
CA VAL A 116 -9.76 -2.60 1.37
C VAL A 116 -9.52 -1.19 1.92
N THR A 117 -10.49 -0.67 2.66
CA THR A 117 -10.40 0.64 3.33
C THR A 117 -10.08 0.42 4.80
N PHE A 118 -9.25 1.29 5.37
CA PHE A 118 -8.88 1.24 6.78
C PHE A 118 -8.62 2.63 7.34
N ARG A 119 -8.75 2.72 8.67
CA ARG A 119 -8.60 3.96 9.42
C ARG A 119 -7.17 4.05 9.97
N ALA A 120 -6.40 5.06 9.57
CA ALA A 120 -5.05 5.28 10.07
C ALA A 120 -5.06 6.31 11.21
N GLU A 121 -5.03 5.80 12.44
CA GLU A 121 -5.00 6.59 13.68
C GLU A 121 -3.68 7.34 13.86
N SER A 122 -3.70 8.44 14.62
CA SER A 122 -2.51 9.20 15.03
C SER A 122 -1.66 8.50 16.08
N ARG A 123 -1.44 7.19 15.90
CA ARG A 123 -0.54 6.34 16.67
C ARG A 123 -0.07 5.17 15.82
N TRP A 124 1.09 4.62 16.17
CA TRP A 124 1.55 3.37 15.55
C TRP A 124 0.59 2.23 15.85
N GLN A 125 0.13 1.57 14.80
CA GLN A 125 -0.76 0.42 14.90
C GLN A 125 -0.40 -0.64 13.87
N ARG A 126 -0.60 -1.90 14.27
CA ARG A 126 -0.44 -3.05 13.41
C ARG A 126 -1.81 -3.46 12.88
N LEU A 127 -1.98 -3.40 11.57
CA LEU A 127 -3.23 -3.73 10.87
C LEU A 127 -3.03 -4.98 10.03
N ARG A 128 -3.99 -5.91 10.08
CA ARG A 128 -3.99 -7.14 9.27
C ARG A 128 -5.23 -7.17 8.39
N PHE A 129 -5.04 -7.54 7.12
CA PHE A 129 -6.13 -7.74 6.17
C PHE A 129 -5.93 -9.09 5.49
N ALA A 130 -6.93 -9.96 5.63
CA ALA A 130 -6.93 -11.26 4.99
C ALA A 130 -7.25 -11.10 3.49
N TRP A 131 -6.78 -12.02 2.65
CA TRP A 131 -7.07 -11.98 1.21
C TRP A 131 -8.57 -11.85 0.87
N PRO A 132 -9.51 -12.51 1.57
CA PRO A 132 -10.95 -12.36 1.32
C PRO A 132 -11.54 -10.97 1.65
N ASP A 133 -10.82 -10.15 2.43
CA ASP A 133 -11.27 -8.80 2.78
C ASP A 133 -11.21 -7.86 1.57
N PHE A 134 -10.30 -8.13 0.62
CA PHE A 134 -10.09 -7.31 -0.55
C PHE A 134 -11.19 -7.51 -1.59
N LYS A 135 -11.87 -6.42 -1.96
CA LYS A 135 -12.95 -6.43 -2.96
C LYS A 135 -12.41 -6.05 -4.34
N ALA A 136 -12.80 -6.82 -5.35
CA ALA A 136 -12.41 -6.57 -6.72
C ALA A 136 -13.01 -5.24 -7.22
N ASN A 137 -12.20 -4.42 -7.88
CA ASN A 137 -12.62 -3.21 -8.58
C ASN A 137 -12.19 -3.29 -10.05
N GLY A 138 -13.16 -3.40 -10.95
CA GLY A 138 -12.90 -3.51 -12.39
C GLY A 138 -12.31 -4.86 -12.83
N VAL A 139 -12.15 -5.81 -11.91
CA VAL A 139 -11.66 -7.19 -12.16
C VAL A 139 -12.80 -8.18 -11.89
N LYS A 140 -12.93 -9.22 -12.72
CA LYS A 140 -13.99 -10.25 -12.57
C LYS A 140 -13.58 -11.40 -11.65
N ALA A 141 -12.29 -11.76 -11.64
CA ALA A 141 -11.76 -12.81 -10.79
C ALA A 141 -11.66 -12.34 -9.34
N PRO A 142 -11.73 -13.25 -8.34
CA PRO A 142 -11.31 -12.94 -6.98
C PRO A 142 -9.79 -12.73 -6.91
N LEU A 143 -9.31 -12.12 -5.83
CA LEU A 143 -7.88 -11.95 -5.58
C LEU A 143 -7.19 -13.31 -5.59
N ASP A 144 -6.21 -13.49 -6.48
CA ASP A 144 -5.33 -14.66 -6.55
C ASP A 144 -3.99 -14.34 -5.88
N PRO A 145 -3.74 -14.81 -4.63
CA PRO A 145 -2.51 -14.51 -3.90
C PRO A 145 -1.26 -15.14 -4.52
N SER A 146 -1.38 -16.09 -5.46
CA SER A 146 -0.22 -16.65 -6.15
C SER A 146 0.37 -15.71 -7.21
N LYS A 147 -0.33 -14.59 -7.50
CA LYS A 147 0.00 -13.67 -8.59
C LYS A 147 0.17 -12.22 -8.14
N LEU A 148 0.64 -11.97 -6.92
CA LEU A 148 0.80 -10.61 -6.40
C LEU A 148 1.83 -9.83 -7.22
N GLN A 149 1.50 -8.59 -7.62
CA GLN A 149 2.42 -7.72 -8.36
C GLN A 149 2.69 -6.40 -7.64
N ARG A 150 1.70 -5.87 -6.92
CA ARG A 150 1.83 -4.60 -6.17
C ARG A 150 0.94 -4.61 -4.95
N ILE A 151 1.46 -4.05 -3.86
CA ILE A 151 0.69 -3.67 -2.67
C ILE A 151 0.92 -2.18 -2.44
N ALA A 152 -0.16 -1.40 -2.35
CA ALA A 152 -0.08 0.05 -2.26
C ALA A 152 -0.99 0.60 -1.17
N LEU A 153 -0.54 1.65 -0.49
CA LEU A 153 -1.34 2.46 0.44
C LEU A 153 -1.64 3.82 -0.20
N LEU A 154 -2.90 4.25 -0.12
CA LEU A 154 -3.39 5.40 -0.86
C LEU A 154 -4.27 6.31 -0.02
N GLY A 155 -4.10 7.62 -0.21
CA GLY A 155 -5.21 8.56 -0.06
C GLY A 155 -6.04 8.51 -1.34
N TRP A 156 -7.36 8.28 -1.22
CA TRP A 156 -8.18 7.85 -2.35
C TRP A 156 -9.56 8.50 -2.37
N MET A 157 -9.92 9.08 -3.52
CA MET A 157 -11.24 9.54 -3.95
C MET A 157 -12.01 10.36 -2.90
N ARG A 158 -11.29 11.22 -2.18
CA ARG A 158 -11.83 12.13 -1.17
C ARG A 158 -10.91 13.33 -1.02
N ASP A 159 -11.47 14.48 -0.68
CA ASP A 159 -10.72 15.71 -0.48
C ASP A 159 -10.21 15.76 0.97
N PHE A 160 -8.89 15.70 1.16
CA PHE A 160 -8.24 15.81 2.47
C PHE A 160 -6.72 16.00 2.35
N MET A 161 -6.09 16.35 3.47
CA MET A 161 -4.64 16.30 3.60
C MET A 161 -4.24 14.91 4.08
N ALA A 162 -3.63 14.14 3.20
CA ALA A 162 -3.10 12.83 3.53
C ALA A 162 -1.74 12.97 4.22
N ASP A 163 -1.54 12.14 5.24
CA ASP A 163 -0.31 12.00 5.99
C ASP A 163 -0.31 10.60 6.64
N ILE A 164 0.35 9.67 5.97
CA ILE A 164 0.46 8.28 6.40
C ILE A 164 1.90 7.80 6.30
N SER A 165 2.35 7.14 7.36
CA SER A 165 3.68 6.57 7.48
C SER A 165 3.59 5.05 7.61
N LEU A 166 4.55 4.34 7.01
CA LEU A 166 4.65 2.88 7.04
C LEU A 166 6.06 2.48 7.48
N ALA A 167 6.16 1.83 8.65
CA ALA A 167 7.41 1.33 9.21
C ALA A 167 7.67 -0.15 8.87
N GLU A 168 6.64 -0.89 8.45
CA GLU A 168 6.78 -2.30 8.10
C GLU A 168 5.61 -2.79 7.25
N MET A 169 5.91 -3.62 6.25
CA MET A 169 4.92 -4.41 5.50
C MET A 169 5.35 -5.87 5.49
N ALA A 170 4.41 -6.78 5.75
CA ALA A 170 4.67 -8.21 5.73
C ALA A 170 3.47 -9.01 5.24
N LEU A 171 3.72 -10.27 4.88
CA LEU A 171 2.70 -11.30 4.72
C LEU A 171 2.65 -12.15 5.99
N TYR A 172 1.45 -12.52 6.44
CA TYR A 172 1.25 -13.34 7.64
C TYR A 172 0.47 -14.62 7.33
N SER A 173 0.67 -15.66 8.12
CA SER A 173 -0.07 -16.94 8.07
C SER A 173 -1.05 -17.08 9.22
#